data_AF-A0A6P4FEJ8-F1
#
_entry.id   AF-A0A6P4FEJ8-F1
#
_cell.length_a   1.000
_cell.length_b   1.000
_cell.length_c   1.000
_cell.angle_alpha   90.00
_cell.angle_beta   90.00
_cell.angle_gamma   90.00
#
_symmetry.space_group_name_H-M   'P 1'
#
loop_
_entity.id
_entity.type
_entity.pdbx_description
1 polymer ?
#
loop_
_entity_poly.entity_id
_entity_poly.type
_entity_poly.pdbx_seq_one_letter_code
_entity_poly.pdbx_strand_id
1 'polypeptide(L)'
;MWLAGKLLGGFISRRSSRFLHLKRKEVYMECFRILGVHESSDQNTVRHAYLDLVKRVHPDSGTEEASAERFQQVDEAFRVLQEKFAKGRRNIQEDEEEALEFDIKHTAPQHRQYLSNEGIGVGNPYQRQKQYQQVRAMKAQERVLEHRIDKAAAGEKTLMSKGGNHFRKHAIKTKYGIDRVVEDLIQEAMSKGDFNNLNGAGKPLSSTQSQNPYLDFTTHKLNKIMLDNGFTPEWISLGKDIRDAVAQLKKKLRQERIFYGDWPLERSEDLFAWQRFTKQHQEDVDQLNKMIDKYNLIVPILENQFFRMHLDKMAESIFKDPDLQRNVIRPEVKAKARRPTDNQGSTSTSLFSLISKLL
;
A
#
# COMPACT_ATOMS: atom_id res chain seq x y z
N MET A 1 -18.63 15.23 73.08
CA MET A 1 -19.74 15.33 72.10
C MET A 1 -19.11 15.02 70.73
N TRP A 2 -19.32 13.83 70.14
CA TRP A 2 -20.48 13.47 69.29
C TRP A 2 -20.68 14.54 68.20
N LEU A 3 -20.69 14.29 66.88
CA LEU A 3 -20.88 13.07 66.07
C LEU A 3 -20.59 13.42 64.58
N ALA A 4 -20.18 12.38 63.82
CA ALA A 4 -20.53 11.98 62.44
C ALA A 4 -20.98 13.03 61.39
N GLY A 5 -20.70 12.92 60.08
CA GLY A 5 -20.31 11.85 59.14
C GLY A 5 -20.46 12.48 57.72
N LYS A 6 -20.08 11.95 56.56
CA LYS A 6 -19.73 10.65 55.97
C LYS A 6 -18.78 11.02 54.79
N LEU A 7 -17.58 10.47 54.59
CA LEU A 7 -17.15 9.11 54.24
C LEU A 7 -17.68 8.57 52.89
N LEU A 8 -16.70 8.26 52.02
CA LEU A 8 -16.67 7.37 50.84
C LEU A 8 -17.11 8.03 49.52
N GLY A 9 -16.23 8.34 48.55
CA GLY A 9 -14.89 7.78 48.33
C GLY A 9 -14.96 6.29 47.98
N GLY A 10 -15.89 5.91 47.10
CA GLY A 10 -16.20 4.52 46.78
C GLY A 10 -15.58 4.07 45.46
N PHE A 11 -14.36 3.55 45.53
CA PHE A 11 -13.90 2.37 44.83
C PHE A 11 -14.55 2.09 43.45
N ILE A 12 -13.88 2.51 42.38
CA ILE A 12 -13.83 1.66 41.18
C ILE A 12 -12.99 0.45 41.61
N SER A 13 -13.67 -0.50 42.25
CA SER A 13 -13.19 -1.86 42.29
C SER A 13 -13.03 -2.27 40.84
N ARG A 14 -11.79 -2.25 40.34
CA ARG A 14 -11.35 -3.27 39.40
C ARG A 14 -11.61 -4.59 40.11
N ARG A 15 -12.85 -5.07 40.04
CA ARG A 15 -13.09 -6.50 40.11
C ARG A 15 -12.27 -7.02 38.95
N SER A 16 -11.13 -7.60 39.30
CA SER A 16 -10.53 -8.66 38.51
C SER A 16 -11.58 -9.76 38.47
N SER A 17 -12.60 -9.59 37.63
CA SER A 17 -13.44 -10.69 37.20
C SER A 17 -12.48 -11.57 36.44
N ARG A 18 -12.06 -12.66 37.10
CA ARG A 18 -11.60 -13.85 36.40
C ARG A 18 -12.47 -13.97 35.16
N PHE A 19 -11.88 -13.83 33.97
CA PHE A 19 -12.60 -13.95 32.71
C PHE A 19 -13.38 -15.25 32.80
N LEU A 20 -14.69 -15.14 33.03
CA LEU A 20 -15.56 -16.29 32.95
C LEU A 20 -15.50 -16.66 31.48
N HIS A 21 -14.95 -17.83 31.22
CA HIS A 21 -14.91 -18.46 29.92
C HIS A 21 -16.36 -18.74 29.53
N LEU A 22 -17.07 -17.72 29.04
CA LEU A 22 -18.45 -17.88 28.60
C LEU A 22 -18.41 -18.57 27.26
N LYS A 23 -19.12 -19.70 27.17
CA LYS A 23 -19.30 -20.37 25.90
C LYS A 23 -20.12 -19.46 25.00
N ARG A 24 -19.80 -19.44 23.72
CA ARG A 24 -20.49 -18.59 22.75
C ARG A 24 -22.00 -18.86 22.69
N LYS A 25 -22.41 -20.11 22.95
CA LYS A 25 -23.81 -20.51 23.14
C LYS A 25 -24.50 -19.78 24.28
N GLU A 26 -23.84 -19.61 25.43
CA GLU A 26 -24.41 -18.94 26.61
C GLU A 26 -24.62 -17.44 26.35
N VAL A 27 -23.71 -16.83 25.59
CA VAL A 27 -23.85 -15.43 25.15
C VAL A 27 -25.09 -15.25 24.27
N TYR A 28 -25.32 -16.16 23.32
CA TYR A 28 -26.52 -16.11 22.48
C TYR A 28 -27.81 -16.31 23.29
N MET A 29 -27.82 -17.24 24.25
CA MET A 29 -28.97 -17.43 25.15
C MET A 29 -29.32 -16.16 25.92
N GLU A 30 -28.29 -15.49 26.44
CA GLU A 30 -28.46 -14.24 27.17
C GLU A 30 -29.03 -13.14 26.25
N CYS A 31 -28.55 -13.05 25.01
CA CYS A 31 -29.06 -12.07 24.04
C CYS A 31 -30.54 -12.31 23.69
N PHE A 32 -30.96 -13.58 23.50
CA PHE A 32 -32.38 -13.90 23.29
C PHE A 32 -33.24 -13.56 24.50
N ARG A 33 -32.72 -13.79 25.72
CA ARG A 33 -33.39 -13.44 26.97
C ARG A 33 -33.56 -11.92 27.12
N ILE A 34 -32.53 -11.12 26.81
CA ILE A 34 -32.57 -9.65 26.87
C ILE A 34 -33.62 -9.09 25.90
N LEU A 35 -33.73 -9.66 24.71
CA LEU A 35 -34.73 -9.26 23.71
C LEU A 35 -36.14 -9.80 23.99
N GLY A 36 -36.29 -10.72 24.96
CA GLY A 36 -37.56 -11.34 25.31
C GLY A 36 -38.09 -12.31 24.25
N VAL A 37 -37.19 -12.95 23.49
CA VAL A 37 -37.52 -13.80 22.34
C VAL A 37 -37.09 -15.25 22.62
N HIS A 38 -37.82 -16.23 22.08
CA HIS A 38 -37.49 -17.64 22.23
C HIS A 38 -36.20 -18.02 21.46
N GLU A 39 -35.40 -18.94 22.00
CA GLU A 39 -34.11 -19.41 21.44
C GLU A 39 -34.19 -19.84 19.96
N SER A 40 -35.32 -20.41 19.55
CA SER A 40 -35.54 -20.90 18.18
C SER A 40 -36.15 -19.87 17.23
N SER A 41 -36.15 -18.58 17.58
CA SER A 41 -36.89 -17.58 16.81
C SER A 41 -36.15 -17.12 15.55
N ASP A 42 -36.93 -16.90 14.49
CA ASP A 42 -36.41 -16.43 13.22
C ASP A 42 -35.90 -14.98 13.28
N GLN A 43 -35.03 -14.62 12.33
CA GLN A 43 -34.43 -13.29 12.22
C GLN A 43 -35.48 -12.16 12.18
N ASN A 44 -36.61 -12.39 11.50
CA ASN A 44 -37.69 -11.41 11.40
C ASN A 44 -38.37 -11.17 12.74
N THR A 45 -38.61 -12.23 13.52
CA THR A 45 -39.20 -12.17 14.86
C THR A 45 -38.30 -11.41 15.82
N VAL A 46 -36.98 -11.68 15.78
CA VAL A 46 -35.98 -10.94 16.57
C VAL A 46 -35.97 -9.44 16.21
N ARG A 47 -36.07 -9.11 14.92
CA ARG A 47 -36.12 -7.73 14.44
C ARG A 47 -37.38 -7.00 14.93
N HIS A 48 -38.54 -7.66 14.88
CA HIS A 48 -39.78 -7.07 15.37
C HIS A 48 -39.75 -6.83 16.88
N ALA A 49 -39.28 -7.82 17.65
CA ALA A 49 -39.12 -7.69 19.09
C ALA A 49 -38.15 -6.56 19.47
N TYR A 50 -37.03 -6.42 18.75
CA TYR A 50 -36.10 -5.31 18.93
C TYR A 50 -36.76 -3.95 18.69
N LEU A 51 -37.49 -3.79 17.58
CA LEU A 51 -38.16 -2.52 17.26
C LEU A 51 -39.21 -2.14 18.31
N ASP A 52 -39.94 -3.10 18.85
CA ASP A 52 -40.93 -2.87 19.89
C ASP A 52 -40.27 -2.56 21.24
N LEU A 53 -39.13 -3.19 21.54
CA LEU A 53 -38.37 -2.94 22.76
C LEU A 53 -37.71 -1.55 22.72
N VAL A 54 -37.07 -1.17 21.61
CA VAL A 54 -36.44 0.14 21.42
C VAL A 54 -37.44 1.28 21.62
N LYS A 55 -38.66 1.17 21.08
CA LYS A 55 -39.71 2.17 21.29
C LYS A 55 -40.06 2.40 22.77
N ARG A 56 -39.83 1.40 23.63
CA ARG A 56 -40.10 1.47 25.08
C ARG A 56 -38.88 1.90 25.89
N VAL A 57 -37.67 1.52 25.48
CA VAL A 57 -36.44 1.75 26.27
C VAL A 57 -35.61 2.95 25.81
N HIS A 58 -35.97 3.59 24.69
CA HIS A 58 -35.25 4.75 24.19
C HIS A 58 -35.30 5.91 25.19
N PRO A 59 -34.18 6.61 25.49
CA PRO A 59 -34.18 7.69 26.48
C PRO A 59 -35.17 8.83 26.18
N ASP A 60 -35.50 9.02 24.89
CA ASP A 60 -36.45 10.05 24.44
C ASP A 60 -37.92 9.58 24.37
N SER A 61 -38.24 8.31 24.67
CA SER A 61 -39.63 7.80 24.57
C SER A 61 -40.54 8.24 25.73
N GLY A 62 -39.98 8.85 26.77
CA GLY A 62 -40.73 9.39 27.91
C GLY A 62 -41.47 8.35 28.77
N THR A 63 -41.17 7.06 28.58
CA THR A 63 -41.73 5.91 29.29
C THR A 63 -40.94 5.60 30.56
N GLU A 64 -41.57 4.96 31.55
CA GLU A 64 -40.91 4.61 32.83
C GLU A 64 -39.75 3.59 32.65
N GLU A 65 -39.73 2.86 31.54
CA GLU A 65 -38.66 1.93 31.17
C GLU A 65 -37.51 2.57 30.36
N ALA A 66 -37.59 3.88 30.08
CA ALA A 66 -36.59 4.62 29.31
C ALA A 66 -35.29 4.77 30.11
N SER A 67 -34.24 4.05 29.69
CA SER A 67 -32.92 4.12 30.30
C SER A 67 -31.84 3.92 29.23
N ALA A 68 -30.85 4.81 29.24
CA ALA A 68 -29.71 4.74 28.31
C ALA A 68 -28.92 3.43 28.47
N GLU A 69 -28.74 2.94 29.70
CA GLU A 69 -28.04 1.68 29.98
C GLU A 69 -28.79 0.48 29.41
N ARG A 70 -30.13 0.48 29.55
CA ARG A 70 -30.99 -0.60 29.06
C ARG A 70 -31.05 -0.61 27.54
N PHE A 71 -31.11 0.56 26.91
CA PHE A 71 -31.03 0.68 25.46
C PHE A 71 -29.71 0.13 24.90
N GLN A 72 -28.58 0.45 25.55
CA GLN A 72 -27.27 -0.06 25.13
C GLN A 72 -27.19 -1.60 25.19
N GLN A 73 -27.70 -2.21 26.26
CA GLN A 73 -27.76 -3.67 26.39
C GLN A 73 -28.61 -4.33 25.29
N VAL A 74 -29.74 -3.70 24.93
CA VAL A 74 -30.65 -4.19 23.88
C VAL A 74 -30.02 -4.06 22.48
N ASP A 75 -29.34 -2.95 22.19
CA ASP A 75 -28.63 -2.76 20.90
C ASP A 75 -27.46 -3.74 20.75
N GLU A 76 -26.69 -3.95 21.82
CA GLU A 76 -25.58 -4.92 21.83
C GLU A 76 -26.09 -6.35 21.60
N ALA A 77 -27.14 -6.76 22.32
CA ALA A 77 -27.76 -8.08 22.15
C ALA A 77 -28.29 -8.29 20.72
N PHE A 78 -28.95 -7.28 20.14
CA PHE A 78 -29.45 -7.35 18.77
C PHE A 78 -28.32 -7.46 17.74
N ARG A 79 -27.24 -6.70 17.92
CA ARG A 79 -26.06 -6.73 17.04
C ARG A 79 -25.40 -8.11 17.01
N VAL A 80 -25.21 -8.72 18.19
CA VAL A 80 -24.61 -10.07 18.32
C VAL A 80 -25.49 -11.13 17.64
N LEU A 81 -26.81 -11.07 17.79
CA LEU A 81 -27.72 -11.98 17.11
C LEU A 81 -27.75 -11.76 15.59
N GLN A 82 -27.70 -10.51 15.13
CA GLN A 82 -27.64 -10.20 13.70
C GLN A 82 -26.37 -10.77 13.05
N GLU A 83 -25.24 -10.73 13.76
CA GLU A 83 -23.99 -11.35 13.34
C GLU A 83 -24.13 -12.89 13.26
N LYS A 84 -24.75 -13.54 14.26
CA LYS A 84 -25.06 -14.98 14.23
C LYS A 84 -25.84 -15.37 12.97
N PHE A 85 -26.92 -14.65 12.65
CA PHE A 85 -27.74 -14.92 11.45
C PHE A 85 -26.99 -14.61 10.14
N ALA A 86 -26.13 -13.60 10.12
CA ALA A 86 -25.32 -13.28 8.94
C ALA A 86 -24.26 -14.37 8.66
N LYS A 87 -23.64 -14.92 9.71
CA LYS A 87 -22.66 -16.00 9.61
C LYS A 87 -23.30 -17.32 9.18
N GLY A 88 -24.49 -17.64 9.71
CA GLY A 88 -25.28 -18.79 9.26
C GLY A 88 -25.59 -18.75 7.75
N ARG A 89 -25.93 -17.57 7.20
CA ARG A 89 -26.15 -17.40 5.75
C ARG A 89 -24.90 -17.61 4.89
N ARG A 90 -23.71 -17.42 5.45
CA ARG A 90 -22.42 -17.63 4.76
C ARG A 90 -21.90 -19.07 4.88
N ASN A 91 -22.66 -19.96 5.53
CA ASN A 91 -22.30 -21.36 5.78
C ASN A 91 -20.91 -21.53 6.42
N ILE A 92 -20.53 -20.58 7.29
CA ILE A 92 -19.31 -20.64 8.08
C ILE A 92 -19.70 -21.43 9.34
N GLN A 93 -19.24 -22.68 9.44
CA GLN A 93 -19.31 -23.45 10.69
C GLN A 93 -18.41 -22.74 11.71
N GLU A 94 -19.02 -22.09 12.68
CA GLU A 94 -18.32 -21.63 13.87
C GLU A 94 -18.50 -22.71 14.94
N ASP A 95 -17.39 -23.18 15.50
CA ASP A 95 -17.42 -24.13 16.60
C ASP A 95 -18.11 -23.47 17.80
N GLU A 96 -19.34 -23.89 18.10
CA GLU A 96 -20.16 -23.32 19.18
C GLU A 96 -19.54 -23.50 20.58
N GLU A 97 -18.52 -24.37 20.66
CA GLU A 97 -17.74 -24.69 21.85
C GLU A 97 -16.45 -23.86 22.00
N GLU A 98 -16.08 -23.07 20.98
CA GLU A 98 -14.90 -22.21 21.07
C GLU A 98 -15.20 -21.03 21.99
N ALA A 99 -14.47 -20.97 23.09
CA ALA A 99 -14.61 -19.86 24.02
C ALA A 99 -13.99 -18.60 23.45
N LEU A 100 -14.60 -17.45 23.76
CA LEU A 100 -14.06 -16.15 23.46
C LEU A 100 -12.83 -15.87 24.33
N GLU A 101 -11.69 -16.46 23.98
CA GLU A 101 -10.39 -16.13 24.56
C GLU A 101 -9.94 -14.77 24.01
N PHE A 102 -10.29 -13.69 24.71
CA PHE A 102 -9.66 -12.40 24.53
C PHE A 102 -8.28 -12.37 25.19
N ASP A 103 -7.37 -13.26 24.79
CA ASP A 103 -5.96 -13.16 25.15
C ASP A 103 -5.21 -12.58 23.95
N ILE A 104 -4.94 -11.27 23.97
CA ILE A 104 -3.99 -10.64 23.04
C ILE A 104 -2.59 -11.07 23.48
N LYS A 105 -2.27 -12.35 23.32
CA LYS A 105 -0.90 -12.79 23.15
C LYS A 105 -0.67 -12.82 21.66
N HIS A 106 -0.05 -11.76 21.16
CA HIS A 106 0.69 -11.80 19.92
C HIS A 106 1.62 -13.02 19.99
N THR A 107 1.14 -14.16 19.50
CA THR A 107 1.94 -15.36 19.39
C THR A 107 2.76 -15.12 18.14
N ALA A 108 3.97 -14.57 18.34
CA ALA A 108 4.92 -14.40 17.26
C ALA A 108 5.02 -15.75 16.52
N PRO A 109 4.87 -15.78 15.18
CA PRO A 109 4.90 -17.02 14.42
C PRO A 109 6.12 -17.86 14.83
N GLN A 110 5.88 -19.06 15.36
CA GLN A 110 6.93 -19.94 15.88
C GLN A 110 7.75 -20.61 14.75
N HIS A 111 8.16 -19.84 13.74
CA HIS A 111 9.06 -20.30 12.67
C HIS A 111 10.54 -20.14 13.04
N ARG A 112 10.85 -20.04 14.35
CA ARG A 112 12.23 -20.25 14.84
C ARG A 112 12.51 -21.75 14.91
N GLN A 113 12.61 -22.39 13.75
CA GLN A 113 13.27 -23.68 13.66
C GLN A 113 14.76 -23.43 13.82
N TYR A 114 15.34 -23.85 14.96
CA TYR A 114 16.79 -23.87 15.09
C TYR A 114 17.38 -24.76 14.00
N LEU A 115 18.49 -24.35 13.39
CA LEU A 115 19.28 -25.22 12.53
C LEU A 115 19.70 -26.45 13.36
N SER A 116 19.00 -27.57 13.19
CA SER A 116 19.44 -28.84 13.71
C SER A 116 20.63 -29.25 12.83
N ASN A 117 21.84 -28.87 13.25
CA ASN A 117 23.11 -29.26 12.62
C ASN A 117 23.36 -30.78 12.69
N GLU A 118 22.31 -31.61 12.68
CA GLU A 118 22.32 -33.07 12.79
C GLU A 118 23.10 -33.59 14.01
N GLY A 119 23.25 -32.76 15.06
CA GLY A 119 24.09 -33.07 16.22
C GLY A 119 25.60 -33.01 15.96
N ILE A 120 26.02 -32.54 14.78
CA ILE A 120 27.41 -32.54 14.32
C ILE A 120 28.11 -31.26 14.79
N GLY A 121 29.25 -31.45 15.45
CA GLY A 121 30.14 -30.38 15.90
C GLY A 121 30.02 -30.04 17.38
N VAL A 122 31.12 -29.54 17.93
CA VAL A 122 31.27 -29.15 19.35
C VAL A 122 31.65 -27.67 19.45
N GLY A 123 31.26 -27.02 20.54
CA GLY A 123 31.54 -25.59 20.76
C GLY A 123 30.34 -24.67 20.48
N ASN A 124 30.64 -23.39 20.23
CA ASN A 124 29.63 -22.35 20.11
C ASN A 124 28.76 -22.51 18.83
N PRO A 125 27.56 -21.91 18.77
CA PRO A 125 26.65 -22.08 17.63
C PRO A 125 27.28 -21.76 16.26
N TYR A 126 28.14 -20.75 16.20
CA TYR A 126 28.84 -20.33 14.98
C TYR A 126 29.89 -21.36 14.51
N GLN A 127 30.70 -21.89 15.44
CA GLN A 127 31.68 -22.95 15.18
C GLN A 127 30.99 -24.23 14.71
N ARG A 128 29.87 -24.59 15.35
CA ARG A 128 29.07 -25.77 14.97
C ARG A 128 28.46 -25.62 13.58
N GLN A 129 27.97 -24.42 13.23
CA GLN A 129 27.47 -24.14 11.89
C GLN A 129 28.57 -24.27 10.82
N LYS A 130 29.76 -23.72 11.09
CA LYS A 130 30.91 -23.82 10.17
C LYS A 130 31.34 -25.28 9.95
N GLN A 131 31.38 -26.08 11.02
CA GLN A 131 31.67 -27.51 10.94
C GLN A 131 30.59 -28.28 10.18
N TYR A 132 29.30 -28.01 10.44
CA TYR A 132 28.20 -28.64 9.70
C TYR A 132 28.24 -28.30 8.20
N GLN A 133 28.57 -27.06 7.84
CA GLN A 133 28.77 -26.66 6.44
C GLN A 133 29.91 -27.44 5.79
N GLN A 134 31.04 -27.65 6.49
CA GLN A 134 32.15 -28.46 5.98
C GLN A 134 31.73 -29.92 5.78
N VAL A 135 31.06 -30.53 6.76
CA VAL A 135 30.59 -31.92 6.66
C VAL A 135 29.55 -32.08 5.55
N ARG A 136 28.64 -31.12 5.39
CA ARG A 136 27.67 -31.10 4.28
C ARG A 136 28.37 -31.06 2.92
N ALA A 137 29.41 -30.24 2.77
CA ALA A 137 30.19 -30.17 1.54
C ALA A 137 30.93 -31.48 1.24
N MET A 138 31.57 -32.09 2.25
CA MET A 138 32.22 -33.40 2.10
C MET A 138 31.24 -34.49 1.68
N LYS A 139 30.07 -34.56 2.33
CA LYS A 139 29.03 -35.54 2.01
C LYS A 139 28.44 -35.33 0.61
N ALA A 140 28.37 -34.08 0.14
CA ALA A 140 27.98 -33.79 -1.24
C ALA A 140 29.04 -34.27 -2.24
N GLN A 141 30.32 -34.08 -1.95
CA GLN A 141 31.43 -34.58 -2.78
C GLN A 141 31.44 -36.12 -2.84
N GLU A 142 31.25 -36.79 -1.70
CA GLU A 142 31.15 -38.26 -1.62
C GLU A 142 30.01 -38.79 -2.49
N ARG A 143 28.82 -38.20 -2.39
CA ARG A 143 27.67 -38.58 -3.24
C ARG A 143 27.91 -38.35 -4.73
N VAL A 144 28.61 -37.27 -5.10
CA VAL A 144 28.98 -37.03 -6.50
C VAL A 144 29.97 -38.09 -6.98
N LEU A 145 30.94 -38.48 -6.15
CA LEU A 145 31.89 -39.53 -6.47
C LEU A 145 31.19 -40.89 -6.60
N GLU A 146 30.32 -41.24 -5.66
CA GLU A 146 29.49 -42.45 -5.68
C GLU A 146 28.66 -42.52 -6.96
N HIS A 147 27.94 -41.45 -7.29
CA HIS A 147 27.17 -41.37 -8.54
C HIS A 147 28.07 -41.49 -9.79
N ARG A 148 29.30 -40.97 -9.76
CA ARG A 148 30.26 -41.14 -10.87
C ARG A 148 30.76 -42.58 -10.98
N ILE A 149 30.99 -43.26 -9.86
CA ILE A 149 31.38 -44.67 -9.80
C ILE A 149 30.22 -45.52 -10.33
N ASP A 150 29.00 -45.29 -9.87
CA ASP A 150 27.79 -45.99 -10.35
C ASP A 150 27.58 -45.78 -11.85
N LYS A 151 27.79 -44.55 -12.33
CA LYS A 151 27.70 -44.23 -13.76
C LYS A 151 28.80 -44.92 -14.59
N ALA A 152 30.02 -45.03 -14.05
CA ALA A 152 31.12 -45.73 -14.70
C ALA A 152 30.89 -47.25 -14.72
N ALA A 153 30.42 -47.83 -13.61
CA ALA A 153 30.05 -49.24 -13.50
C ALA A 153 28.85 -49.60 -14.39
N ALA A 154 27.89 -48.69 -14.53
CA ALA A 154 26.80 -48.83 -15.49
C ALA A 154 27.30 -48.73 -16.94
N GLY A 155 28.32 -47.91 -17.23
CA GLY A 155 28.91 -47.81 -18.57
C GLY A 155 29.48 -49.13 -19.10
N GLU A 156 30.05 -49.96 -18.24
CA GLU A 156 30.63 -51.26 -18.61
C GLU A 156 29.56 -52.34 -18.91
N LYS A 157 28.39 -52.25 -18.25
CA LYS A 157 27.29 -53.23 -18.40
C LYS A 157 26.17 -52.82 -19.37
N THR A 158 26.14 -51.57 -19.87
CA THR A 158 24.97 -51.00 -20.57
C THR A 158 25.22 -50.68 -22.05
N LEU A 159 26.27 -51.24 -22.66
CA LEU A 159 26.49 -51.14 -24.12
C LEU A 159 25.63 -52.11 -24.95
N MET A 160 24.85 -53.03 -24.33
CA MET A 160 24.08 -54.05 -25.05
C MET A 160 22.57 -53.82 -25.17
N SER A 161 22.06 -52.59 -25.01
CA SER A 161 20.64 -52.33 -25.35
C SER A 161 20.42 -50.91 -25.85
N LYS A 162 20.96 -50.62 -27.04
CA LYS A 162 20.54 -49.47 -27.85
C LYS A 162 19.55 -49.99 -28.89
N GLY A 163 18.27 -49.95 -28.55
CA GLY A 163 17.20 -50.33 -29.45
C GLY A 163 15.84 -49.98 -28.88
N GLY A 164 15.31 -48.82 -29.29
CA GLY A 164 13.88 -48.49 -29.33
C GLY A 164 13.04 -48.74 -28.08
N ASN A 165 12.62 -47.64 -27.42
CA ASN A 165 11.35 -47.45 -26.71
C ASN A 165 11.53 -46.73 -25.36
N HIS A 166 11.84 -45.43 -25.40
CA HIS A 166 11.73 -44.58 -24.21
C HIS A 166 10.31 -44.06 -23.95
N PHE A 167 9.37 -44.24 -24.89
CA PHE A 167 8.00 -43.72 -24.77
C PHE A 167 7.07 -44.46 -23.79
N ARG A 168 7.42 -45.66 -23.32
CA ARG A 168 6.50 -46.52 -22.52
C ARG A 168 6.84 -46.65 -21.03
N LYS A 169 7.59 -45.72 -20.43
CA LYS A 169 7.94 -45.79 -18.98
C LYS A 169 7.42 -44.62 -18.13
N HIS A 170 6.49 -43.81 -18.63
CA HIS A 170 5.88 -42.71 -17.85
C HIS A 170 4.59 -43.09 -17.11
N ALA A 171 4.23 -44.38 -17.05
CA ALA A 171 3.02 -44.85 -16.38
C ALA A 171 3.21 -45.23 -14.89
N ILE A 172 4.38 -44.99 -14.30
CA ILE A 172 4.60 -45.27 -12.87
C ILE A 172 4.31 -43.99 -12.08
N LYS A 173 3.06 -43.91 -11.63
CA LYS A 173 2.45 -42.85 -10.84
C LYS A 173 3.08 -42.79 -9.43
N THR A 174 4.25 -42.15 -9.32
CA THR A 174 4.75 -41.67 -8.02
C THR A 174 4.34 -40.21 -7.83
N LYS A 175 4.19 -39.78 -6.57
CA LYS A 175 3.64 -38.47 -6.16
C LYS A 175 4.35 -37.22 -6.72
N TYR A 176 5.45 -37.39 -7.46
CA TYR A 176 6.25 -36.33 -8.11
C TYR A 176 6.29 -36.46 -9.64
N GLY A 177 5.30 -37.14 -10.24
CA GLY A 177 5.30 -37.47 -11.67
C GLY A 177 5.37 -36.26 -12.60
N ILE A 178 4.77 -35.14 -12.22
CA ILE A 178 4.81 -33.90 -13.03
C ILE A 178 6.22 -33.31 -13.05
N ASP A 179 6.86 -33.18 -11.89
CA ASP A 179 8.21 -32.60 -11.80
C ASP A 179 9.23 -33.40 -12.61
N ARG A 180 9.12 -34.74 -12.60
CA ARG A 180 10.00 -35.61 -13.39
C ARG A 180 9.75 -35.51 -14.89
N VAL A 181 8.48 -35.44 -15.32
CA VAL A 181 8.12 -35.25 -16.73
C VAL A 181 8.60 -33.88 -17.22
N VAL A 182 8.47 -32.84 -16.40
CA VAL A 182 8.97 -31.49 -16.69
C VAL A 182 10.49 -31.51 -16.83
N GLU A 183 11.22 -32.15 -15.92
CA GLU A 183 12.68 -32.26 -15.98
C GLU A 183 13.16 -33.01 -17.24
N ASP A 184 12.52 -34.13 -17.58
CA ASP A 184 12.85 -34.90 -18.79
C ASP A 184 12.58 -34.07 -20.07
N LEU A 185 11.48 -33.31 -20.11
CA LEU A 185 11.18 -32.38 -21.21
C LEU A 185 12.20 -31.25 -21.32
N ILE A 186 12.65 -30.70 -20.19
CA ILE A 186 13.69 -29.66 -20.17
C ILE A 186 15.01 -30.23 -20.69
N GLN A 187 15.40 -31.44 -20.28
CA GLN A 187 16.62 -32.11 -20.78
C GLN A 187 16.56 -32.42 -22.27
N GLU A 188 15.39 -32.84 -22.77
CA GLU A 188 15.18 -33.04 -24.20
C GLU A 188 15.31 -31.71 -24.97
N ALA A 189 14.68 -30.63 -24.51
CA ALA A 189 14.77 -29.30 -25.11
C ALA A 189 16.21 -28.72 -25.06
N MET A 190 16.97 -28.99 -23.99
CA MET A 190 18.40 -28.67 -23.91
C MET A 190 19.21 -29.45 -24.95
N SER A 191 18.94 -30.75 -25.14
CA SER A 191 19.63 -31.58 -26.12
C SER A 191 19.32 -31.19 -27.57
N LYS A 192 18.09 -30.70 -27.83
CA LYS A 192 17.66 -30.16 -29.12
C LYS A 192 18.26 -28.80 -29.42
N GLY A 193 18.76 -28.09 -28.41
CA GLY A 193 19.33 -26.76 -28.56
C GLY A 193 18.29 -25.64 -28.64
N ASP A 194 17.05 -25.88 -28.21
CA ASP A 194 15.96 -24.89 -28.22
C ASP A 194 16.28 -23.66 -27.36
N PHE A 195 17.18 -23.81 -26.37
CA PHE A 195 17.64 -22.73 -25.49
C PHE A 195 18.80 -21.89 -26.07
N ASN A 196 19.38 -22.27 -27.21
CA ASN A 196 20.57 -21.60 -27.77
C ASN A 196 20.25 -20.24 -28.44
N ASN A 197 18.99 -19.99 -28.82
CA ASN A 197 18.56 -18.76 -29.49
C ASN A 197 17.31 -18.15 -28.86
N LEU A 198 17.31 -18.00 -27.53
CA LEU A 198 16.24 -17.32 -26.82
C LEU A 198 16.24 -15.82 -27.12
N ASN A 199 15.05 -15.25 -27.27
CA ASN A 199 14.92 -13.81 -27.48
C ASN A 199 15.46 -13.04 -26.25
N GLY A 200 16.53 -12.26 -26.45
CA GLY A 200 17.13 -11.52 -25.35
C GLY A 200 18.17 -12.27 -24.52
N ALA A 201 18.64 -13.44 -24.98
CA ALA A 201 19.86 -14.05 -24.43
C ALA A 201 21.03 -13.05 -24.48
N GLY A 202 21.71 -12.86 -23.35
CA GLY A 202 22.84 -11.92 -23.21
C GLY A 202 22.46 -10.43 -23.14
N LYS A 203 21.17 -10.07 -23.27
CA LYS A 203 20.70 -8.70 -23.01
C LYS A 203 20.49 -8.51 -21.51
N PRO A 204 20.79 -7.33 -20.95
CA PRO A 204 20.44 -7.02 -19.57
C PRO A 204 18.94 -7.20 -19.37
N LEU A 205 18.54 -7.69 -18.19
CA LEU A 205 17.13 -7.80 -17.82
C LEU A 205 16.45 -6.45 -18.04
N SER A 206 15.26 -6.46 -18.65
CA SER A 206 14.50 -5.22 -18.84
C SER A 206 14.30 -4.54 -17.49
N SER A 207 14.57 -3.23 -17.40
CA SER A 207 14.46 -2.47 -16.15
C SER A 207 13.06 -2.54 -15.53
N THR A 208 12.03 -2.86 -16.31
CA THR A 208 10.64 -3.10 -15.87
C THR A 208 10.44 -4.41 -15.11
N GLN A 209 11.43 -5.29 -15.14
CA GLN A 209 11.43 -6.60 -14.47
C GLN A 209 12.36 -6.65 -13.27
N SER A 210 13.08 -5.54 -13.00
CA SER A 210 13.79 -5.32 -11.74
C SER A 210 12.77 -5.15 -10.61
N GLN A 211 12.20 -6.27 -10.16
CA GLN A 211 11.39 -6.32 -8.97
C GLN A 211 12.23 -5.78 -7.82
N ASN A 212 11.80 -4.65 -7.26
CA ASN A 212 12.47 -4.07 -6.11
C ASN A 212 12.44 -5.14 -4.98
N PRO A 213 13.59 -5.63 -4.48
CA PRO A 213 13.64 -6.71 -3.49
C PRO A 213 12.92 -6.37 -2.18
N TYR A 214 12.71 -5.07 -1.93
CA TYR A 214 12.04 -4.57 -0.74
C TYR A 214 10.50 -4.45 -0.89
N LEU A 215 9.96 -4.65 -2.09
CA LEU A 215 8.51 -4.65 -2.30
C LEU A 215 7.95 -6.08 -2.29
N ASP A 216 6.85 -6.26 -1.57
CA ASP A 216 6.01 -7.46 -1.65
C ASP A 216 5.53 -7.69 -3.09
N PHE A 217 5.49 -8.96 -3.51
CA PHE A 217 4.91 -9.44 -4.74
C PHE A 217 3.53 -8.83 -5.04
N THR A 218 2.63 -8.77 -4.06
CA THR A 218 1.26 -8.25 -4.27
C THR A 218 1.29 -6.77 -4.64
N THR A 219 2.09 -5.97 -3.92
CA THR A 219 2.21 -4.52 -4.12
C THR A 219 2.92 -4.23 -5.45
N HIS A 220 3.97 -4.97 -5.77
CA HIS A 220 4.65 -4.87 -7.05
C HIS A 220 3.71 -5.19 -8.22
N LYS A 221 2.89 -6.24 -8.09
CA LYS A 221 1.90 -6.62 -9.12
C LYS A 221 0.81 -5.56 -9.29
N LEU A 222 0.30 -5.00 -8.18
CA LEU A 222 -0.67 -3.91 -8.22
C LEU A 222 -0.09 -2.68 -8.91
N ASN A 223 1.10 -2.22 -8.51
CA ASN A 223 1.78 -1.09 -9.13
C ASN A 223 2.04 -1.34 -10.62
N LYS A 224 2.40 -2.58 -10.98
CA LYS A 224 2.57 -2.97 -12.38
C LYS A 224 1.27 -2.87 -13.18
N ILE A 225 0.16 -3.44 -12.69
CA ILE A 225 -1.15 -3.35 -13.34
C ILE A 225 -1.59 -1.88 -13.47
N MET A 226 -1.34 -1.09 -12.44
CA MET A 226 -1.64 0.34 -12.41
C MET A 226 -0.88 1.10 -13.50
N LEU A 227 0.43 0.84 -13.65
CA LEU A 227 1.26 1.41 -14.71
C LEU A 227 0.85 0.92 -16.11
N ASP A 228 0.57 -0.37 -16.26
CA ASP A 228 0.15 -0.97 -17.53
C ASP A 228 -1.18 -0.37 -18.03
N ASN A 229 -2.08 -0.01 -17.10
CA ASN A 229 -3.34 0.68 -17.38
C ASN A 229 -3.19 2.22 -17.49
N GLY A 230 -1.99 2.77 -17.29
CA GLY A 230 -1.76 4.22 -17.29
C GLY A 230 -2.42 4.96 -16.12
N PHE A 231 -2.82 4.25 -15.07
CA PHE A 231 -3.40 4.88 -13.88
C PHE A 231 -2.27 5.35 -12.95
N THR A 232 -2.38 6.56 -12.43
CA THR A 232 -1.42 7.09 -11.44
C THR A 232 -2.18 7.67 -10.26
N PRO A 233 -1.72 7.44 -9.02
CA PRO A 233 -2.28 8.09 -7.84
C PRO A 233 -2.36 9.61 -8.01
N GLU A 234 -3.41 10.22 -7.43
CA GLU A 234 -3.70 11.64 -7.55
C GLU A 234 -2.50 12.52 -7.17
N TRP A 235 -1.81 12.19 -6.08
CA TRP A 235 -0.63 12.95 -5.62
C TRP A 235 0.52 12.89 -6.62
N ILE A 236 0.71 11.78 -7.36
CA ILE A 236 1.76 11.68 -8.38
C ILE A 236 1.45 12.61 -9.55
N SER A 237 0.19 12.62 -10.01
CA SER A 237 -0.26 13.55 -11.06
C SER A 237 -0.10 15.00 -10.62
N LEU A 238 -0.64 15.33 -9.45
CA LEU A 238 -0.59 16.69 -8.91
C LEU A 238 0.86 17.17 -8.70
N GLY A 239 1.74 16.30 -8.22
CA GLY A 239 3.17 16.62 -8.07
C GLY A 239 3.90 16.79 -9.39
N LYS A 240 3.44 16.17 -10.48
CA LYS A 240 3.93 16.46 -11.84
C LYS A 240 3.43 17.83 -12.30
N ASP A 241 2.14 18.11 -12.14
CA ASP A 241 1.53 19.37 -12.55
C ASP A 241 2.16 20.57 -11.84
N ILE A 242 2.43 20.45 -10.53
CA ILE A 242 3.15 21.48 -9.75
C ILE A 242 4.54 21.73 -10.34
N ARG A 243 5.32 20.67 -10.64
CA ARG A 243 6.66 20.82 -11.21
C ARG A 243 6.63 21.47 -12.59
N ASP A 244 5.67 21.10 -13.42
CA ASP A 244 5.49 21.66 -14.76
C ASP A 244 5.08 23.14 -14.69
N ALA A 245 4.14 23.49 -13.80
CA ALA A 245 3.73 24.88 -13.56
C ALA A 245 4.89 25.74 -13.03
N VAL A 246 5.70 25.22 -12.10
CA VAL A 246 6.91 25.88 -11.61
C VAL A 246 7.91 26.10 -12.74
N ALA A 247 8.12 25.10 -13.61
CA ALA A 247 9.02 25.22 -14.75
C ALA A 247 8.54 26.29 -15.74
N GLN A 248 7.23 26.36 -16.00
CA GLN A 248 6.64 27.40 -16.85
C GLN A 248 6.77 28.80 -16.24
N LEU A 249 6.53 28.94 -14.94
CA LEU A 249 6.71 30.21 -14.23
C LEU A 249 8.17 30.67 -14.25
N LYS A 250 9.12 29.76 -14.03
CA LYS A 250 10.57 30.04 -14.18
C LYS A 250 10.93 30.47 -15.60
N LYS A 251 10.34 29.86 -16.64
CA LYS A 251 10.56 30.28 -18.03
C LYS A 251 10.08 31.71 -18.29
N LYS A 252 8.88 32.07 -17.81
CA LYS A 252 8.35 33.44 -17.90
C LYS A 252 9.25 34.45 -17.19
N LEU A 253 9.66 34.14 -15.96
CA LEU A 253 10.59 34.96 -15.18
C LEU A 253 11.93 35.16 -15.91
N ARG A 254 12.47 34.09 -16.51
CA ARG A 254 13.71 34.18 -17.31
C ARG A 254 13.54 35.04 -18.55
N GLN A 255 12.39 35.01 -19.22
CA GLN A 255 12.12 35.87 -20.37
C GLN A 255 12.05 37.35 -19.97
N GLU A 256 11.35 37.66 -18.87
CA GLU A 256 11.29 39.05 -18.39
C GLU A 256 12.63 39.56 -17.88
N ARG A 257 13.45 38.68 -17.25
CA ARG A 257 14.77 39.05 -16.75
C ARG A 257 15.67 39.65 -17.82
N ILE A 258 15.54 39.23 -19.08
CA ILE A 258 16.37 39.71 -20.19
C ILE A 258 16.23 41.23 -20.39
N PHE A 259 15.07 41.79 -20.04
CA PHE A 259 14.79 43.22 -20.19
C PHE A 259 15.34 44.08 -19.06
N TYR A 260 15.64 43.48 -17.91
CA TYR A 260 16.11 44.21 -16.74
C TYR A 260 17.64 44.25 -16.67
N GLY A 261 18.16 45.24 -15.93
CA GLY A 261 19.57 45.40 -15.67
C GLY A 261 20.10 44.50 -14.56
N ASP A 262 21.24 44.88 -14.00
CA ASP A 262 21.83 44.18 -12.87
C ASP A 262 20.95 44.29 -11.62
N TRP A 263 21.03 43.29 -10.76
CA TRP A 263 20.33 43.27 -9.49
C TRP A 263 21.23 43.84 -8.39
N PRO A 264 20.76 44.77 -7.52
CA PRO A 264 19.40 45.29 -7.38
C PRO A 264 18.99 46.28 -8.49
N LEU A 265 17.70 46.31 -8.84
CA LEU A 265 17.18 47.23 -9.86
C LEU A 265 17.30 48.69 -9.38
N GLU A 266 18.19 49.47 -10.00
CA GLU A 266 18.41 50.89 -9.66
C GLU A 266 17.44 51.85 -10.37
N ARG A 267 16.94 51.48 -11.56
CA ARG A 267 16.03 52.33 -12.35
C ARG A 267 14.59 52.24 -11.82
N SER A 268 13.97 53.40 -11.59
CA SER A 268 12.57 53.50 -11.16
C SER A 268 11.57 52.92 -12.17
N GLU A 269 11.88 53.00 -13.46
CA GLU A 269 11.07 52.42 -14.54
C GLU A 269 11.06 50.89 -14.50
N ASP A 270 12.24 50.29 -14.26
CA ASP A 270 12.41 48.84 -14.14
C ASP A 270 11.66 48.31 -12.90
N LEU A 271 11.69 49.05 -11.79
CA LEU A 271 10.94 48.71 -10.58
C LEU A 271 9.42 48.74 -10.80
N PHE A 272 8.90 49.75 -11.50
CA PHE A 272 7.47 49.83 -11.80
C PHE A 272 7.02 48.71 -12.76
N ALA A 273 7.82 48.43 -13.79
CA ALA A 273 7.58 47.32 -14.70
C ALA A 273 7.59 45.96 -13.98
N TRP A 274 8.54 45.75 -13.07
CA TRP A 274 8.62 44.57 -12.22
C TRP A 274 7.40 44.44 -11.31
N GLN A 275 6.99 45.51 -10.62
CA GLN A 275 5.79 45.49 -9.78
C GLN A 275 4.53 45.14 -10.57
N ARG A 276 4.40 45.64 -11.80
CA ARG A 276 3.28 45.31 -12.68
C ARG A 276 3.30 43.83 -13.08
N PHE A 277 4.48 43.30 -13.39
CA PHE A 277 4.66 41.88 -13.70
C PHE A 277 4.35 40.98 -12.49
N THR A 278 4.83 41.34 -11.30
CA THR A 278 4.56 40.62 -10.05
C THR A 278 3.07 40.58 -9.75
N LYS A 279 2.36 41.71 -9.90
CA LYS A 279 0.90 41.74 -9.72
C LYS A 279 0.17 40.83 -10.71
N GLN A 280 0.60 40.80 -11.97
CA GLN A 280 -0.02 39.95 -13.00
C GLN A 280 0.17 38.44 -12.71
N HIS A 281 1.32 38.05 -12.18
CA HIS A 281 1.60 36.64 -11.86
C HIS A 281 1.30 36.24 -10.41
N GLN A 282 0.81 37.17 -9.58
CA GLN A 282 0.43 36.88 -8.21
C GLN A 282 -0.71 35.87 -8.16
N GLU A 283 -1.72 36.01 -9.03
CA GLU A 283 -2.85 35.06 -9.12
C GLU A 283 -2.39 33.65 -9.51
N ASP A 284 -1.45 33.54 -10.47
CA ASP A 284 -0.85 32.27 -10.89
C ASP A 284 -0.14 31.58 -9.70
N VAL A 285 0.57 32.36 -8.87
CA VAL A 285 1.29 31.86 -7.69
C VAL A 285 0.34 31.46 -6.57
N ASP A 286 -0.75 32.19 -6.36
CA ASP A 286 -1.77 31.83 -5.38
C ASP A 286 -2.48 30.51 -5.76
N GLN A 287 -2.77 30.29 -7.05
CA GLN A 287 -3.30 29.03 -7.54
C GLN A 287 -2.30 27.88 -7.37
N LEU A 288 -1.02 28.11 -7.69
CA LEU A 288 0.05 27.14 -7.46
C LEU A 288 0.17 26.78 -5.98
N ASN A 289 0.10 27.77 -5.08
CA ASN A 289 0.18 27.55 -3.64
C ASN A 289 -1.00 26.73 -3.11
N LYS A 290 -2.21 26.91 -3.66
CA LYS A 290 -3.36 26.04 -3.35
C LYS A 290 -3.13 24.60 -3.79
N MET A 291 -2.54 24.38 -4.97
CA MET A 291 -2.18 23.03 -5.44
C MET A 291 -1.11 22.40 -4.56
N ILE A 292 -0.11 23.18 -4.13
CA ILE A 292 0.93 22.74 -3.19
C ILE A 292 0.31 22.35 -1.85
N ASP A 293 -0.60 23.15 -1.30
CA ASP A 293 -1.28 22.83 -0.05
C ASP A 293 -2.10 21.53 -0.18
N LYS A 294 -2.85 21.35 -1.29
CA LYS A 294 -3.58 20.10 -1.57
C LYS A 294 -2.62 18.91 -1.66
N TYR A 295 -1.50 19.06 -2.36
CA TYR A 295 -0.47 18.03 -2.49
C TYR A 295 0.11 17.65 -1.12
N ASN A 296 0.48 18.63 -0.31
CA ASN A 296 1.07 18.40 1.02
C ASN A 296 0.12 17.66 1.97
N LEU A 297 -1.20 17.80 1.79
CA LEU A 297 -2.21 17.07 2.57
C LEU A 297 -2.35 15.60 2.17
N ILE A 298 -2.12 15.27 0.89
CA ILE A 298 -2.34 13.90 0.35
C ILE A 298 -1.07 13.06 0.28
N VAL A 299 0.10 13.68 0.36
CA VAL A 299 1.38 12.99 0.17
C VAL A 299 1.70 12.09 1.37
N PRO A 300 2.00 10.79 1.15
CA PRO A 300 2.28 9.85 2.24
C PRO A 300 3.61 10.08 2.98
N ILE A 301 4.57 10.78 2.37
CA ILE A 301 5.94 10.94 2.86
C ILE A 301 6.27 12.42 3.02
N LEU A 302 6.56 12.86 4.24
CA LEU A 302 6.83 14.26 4.56
C LEU A 302 7.99 14.87 3.76
N GLU A 303 9.02 14.09 3.45
CA GLU A 303 10.20 14.53 2.67
C GLU A 303 9.84 14.99 1.25
N ASN A 304 8.72 14.51 0.71
CA ASN A 304 8.28 14.86 -0.64
C ASN A 304 7.40 16.12 -0.68
N GLN A 305 7.09 16.75 0.46
CA GLN A 305 6.26 17.95 0.50
C GLN A 305 6.95 19.17 -0.15
N PHE A 306 6.15 20.06 -0.73
CA PHE A 306 6.64 21.30 -1.32
C PHE A 306 6.46 22.48 -0.37
N PHE A 307 7.40 23.42 -0.38
CA PHE A 307 7.23 24.71 0.29
C PHE A 307 6.35 25.63 -0.55
N ARG A 308 5.59 26.49 0.14
CA ARG A 308 4.88 27.59 -0.51
C ARG A 308 5.84 28.49 -1.26
N MET A 309 5.39 28.93 -2.42
CA MET A 309 6.21 29.66 -3.37
C MET A 309 5.91 31.14 -3.33
N HIS A 310 6.98 31.93 -3.40
CA HIS A 310 6.94 33.39 -3.45
C HIS A 310 7.71 33.86 -4.68
N LEU A 311 7.13 34.80 -5.43
CA LEU A 311 7.77 35.38 -6.63
C LEU A 311 9.09 36.05 -6.29
N ASP A 312 9.19 36.76 -5.17
CA ASP A 312 10.38 37.52 -4.79
C ASP A 312 11.61 36.63 -4.58
N LYS A 313 11.44 35.50 -3.88
CA LYS A 313 12.53 34.53 -3.65
C LYS A 313 12.97 33.83 -4.94
N MET A 314 12.01 33.50 -5.81
CA MET A 314 12.31 32.93 -7.12
C MET A 314 13.04 33.94 -8.01
N ALA A 315 12.57 35.18 -8.01
CA ALA A 315 13.18 36.26 -8.75
C ALA A 315 14.61 36.46 -8.29
N GLU A 316 14.88 36.56 -6.99
CA GLU A 316 16.23 36.72 -6.46
C GLU A 316 17.18 35.60 -6.90
N SER A 317 16.74 34.34 -6.84
CA SER A 317 17.54 33.20 -7.31
C SER A 317 17.84 33.32 -8.80
N ILE A 318 16.84 33.67 -9.61
CA ILE A 318 17.04 33.82 -11.05
C ILE A 318 17.92 35.05 -11.32
N PHE A 319 17.75 36.18 -10.62
CA PHE A 319 18.53 37.41 -10.79
C PHE A 319 20.02 37.26 -10.46
N LYS A 320 20.39 36.29 -9.63
CA LYS A 320 21.80 35.97 -9.31
C LYS A 320 22.48 35.05 -10.34
N ASP A 321 21.74 34.38 -11.22
CA ASP A 321 22.33 33.46 -12.21
C ASP A 321 23.22 34.23 -13.22
N PRO A 322 24.51 33.88 -13.40
CA PRO A 322 25.45 34.64 -14.23
C PRO A 322 25.24 34.47 -15.75
N ASP A 323 24.65 33.36 -16.18
CA ASP A 323 24.63 32.95 -17.60
C ASP A 323 23.53 33.59 -18.47
N LEU A 324 22.67 34.44 -17.89
CA LEU A 324 21.57 35.06 -18.64
C LEU A 324 21.98 36.41 -19.22
N GLN A 325 21.58 36.65 -20.48
CA GLN A 325 21.69 37.93 -21.16
C GLN A 325 20.88 39.00 -20.41
N ARG A 326 21.45 40.21 -20.28
CA ARG A 326 20.88 41.36 -19.55
C ARG A 326 20.76 42.57 -20.47
N ASN A 327 19.89 43.51 -20.13
CA ASN A 327 19.72 44.80 -20.83
C ASN A 327 19.34 44.69 -22.33
N VAL A 328 18.52 43.72 -22.72
CA VAL A 328 17.96 43.72 -24.08
C VAL A 328 16.83 44.75 -24.16
N ILE A 329 16.84 45.57 -25.20
CA ILE A 329 15.81 46.57 -25.45
C ILE A 329 14.46 45.86 -25.61
N ARG A 330 13.48 46.25 -24.79
CA ARG A 330 12.11 45.74 -24.90
C ARG A 330 11.57 46.11 -26.29
N PRO A 331 11.19 45.14 -27.14
CA PRO A 331 10.61 45.47 -28.43
C PRO A 331 9.32 46.26 -28.19
N GLU A 332 9.22 47.44 -28.80
CA GLU A 332 8.01 48.25 -28.72
C GLU A 332 6.82 47.42 -29.20
N VAL A 333 5.82 47.27 -28.34
CA VAL A 333 4.56 46.65 -28.71
C VAL A 333 3.89 47.60 -29.69
N LYS A 334 4.14 47.43 -31.00
CA LYS A 334 3.34 48.09 -32.04
C LYS A 334 1.90 47.66 -31.82
N ALA A 335 1.08 48.58 -31.28
CA ALA A 335 -0.34 48.40 -31.13
C ALA A 335 -0.94 48.16 -32.51
N LYS A 336 -1.07 46.87 -32.89
CA LYS A 336 -1.73 46.47 -34.12
C LYS A 336 -3.20 46.84 -33.92
N ALA A 337 -3.64 47.91 -34.59
CA ALA A 337 -5.02 48.35 -34.58
C ALA A 337 -5.95 47.16 -34.83
N ARG A 338 -6.78 46.83 -33.83
CA ARG A 338 -7.75 45.74 -33.90
C ARG A 338 -8.73 46.04 -35.04
N ARG A 339 -8.71 45.23 -36.09
CA ARG A 339 -9.85 45.13 -37.03
C ARG A 339 -10.99 44.39 -36.31
N PRO A 340 -12.26 44.81 -36.46
CA PRO A 340 -13.37 44.17 -35.80
C PRO A 340 -13.81 42.97 -36.63
N THR A 341 -13.26 41.78 -36.36
CA THR A 341 -13.79 40.53 -36.90
C THR A 341 -13.74 39.45 -35.83
N ASP A 342 -14.94 38.98 -35.50
CA ASP A 342 -15.35 37.84 -34.70
C ASP A 342 -14.86 37.69 -33.25
N ASN A 343 -15.85 37.81 -32.38
CA ASN A 343 -15.90 37.42 -30.98
C ASN A 343 -15.62 35.90 -30.84
N GLN A 344 -14.35 35.53 -30.83
CA GLN A 344 -13.89 34.36 -30.10
C GLN A 344 -12.96 34.86 -29.00
N GLY A 345 -13.45 34.76 -27.76
CA GLY A 345 -12.77 35.29 -26.58
C GLY A 345 -11.33 34.81 -26.53
N SER A 346 -10.39 35.72 -26.76
CA SER A 346 -8.98 35.51 -26.46
C SER A 346 -8.84 35.49 -24.95
N THR A 347 -9.10 34.33 -24.34
CA THR A 347 -8.67 34.05 -22.99
C THR A 347 -7.14 34.23 -22.98
N SER A 348 -6.65 35.17 -22.18
CA SER A 348 -5.26 35.13 -21.75
C SER A 348 -4.97 33.69 -21.35
N THR A 349 -3.95 33.08 -21.95
CA THR A 349 -3.57 31.70 -21.68
C THR A 349 -2.98 31.61 -20.27
N SER A 350 -3.86 31.68 -19.27
CA SER A 350 -3.53 31.44 -17.87
C SER A 350 -3.02 30.00 -17.78
N LEU A 351 -1.90 29.82 -17.08
CA LEU A 351 -1.19 28.54 -16.97
C LEU A 351 -2.13 27.40 -16.55
N PHE A 352 -3.19 27.75 -15.82
CA PHE A 352 -4.14 26.83 -15.23
C PHE A 352 -5.46 26.67 -16.01
N SER A 353 -5.64 27.36 -17.15
CA SER A 353 -6.87 27.29 -17.96
C SER A 353 -7.12 25.90 -18.59
N LEU A 354 -6.05 25.12 -18.78
CA LEU A 354 -6.11 23.72 -19.21
C LEU A 354 -6.35 22.76 -18.04
N ILE A 355 -5.89 23.11 -16.84
CA ILE A 355 -5.97 22.27 -15.63
C ILE A 355 -7.36 22.39 -14.99
N SER A 356 -7.97 23.58 -15.02
CA SER A 356 -9.31 23.81 -14.45
C SER A 356 -10.46 23.16 -15.26
N LYS A 357 -10.21 22.68 -16.48
CA LYS A 357 -11.21 21.99 -17.31
C LYS A 357 -11.28 20.47 -17.05
N LEU A 358 -10.35 19.94 -16.27
CA LEU A 358 -10.16 18.51 -16.01
C LEU A 358 -10.50 18.10 -14.56
N LEU A 359 -10.97 19.05 -13.75
CA LEU A 359 -11.33 18.87 -12.34
C LEU A 359 -12.84 18.93 -12.15
#